data_AF-A0A453M2I9-F1
#
_entry.id   AF-A0A453M2I9-F1
#
_cell.length_a   1.000
_cell.length_b   1.000
_cell.length_c   1.000
_cell.angle_alpha   90.00
_cell.angle_beta   90.00
_cell.angle_gamma   90.00
#
_symmetry.space_group_name_H-M   'P 1'
#
loop_
_entity.id
_entity.type
_entity.pdbx_description
1 polymer ?
#
loop_
_entity_poly.entity_id
_entity_poly.type
_entity_poly.pdbx_seq_one_letter_code
_entity_poly.pdbx_strand_id
1 'polypeptide(L)'
;SARRKLSFRGEAASASAAQRVRRRRLRAAAGAIPDFRRPRCRFVMSSFAGVTVLDGHNQCHCEMSGVYASAGVDAGYHLLIVKGYSRTKEFFPTGENITSGHFVVGDHDWLLEYYPNGLDPSCADYISVYLTLLYDSDVDEEEVEVKFSFSLINQVEKQMPTYIRGTKTYSFSSSVPMWGIGKFVRRRTLEQSPDLICDCFTIRCDIMVCKDPRSKDDAGGTLPDIHQHFSNLLDDKLGADVAFEVGGETFAAHRCVLAARSTVFRAQLFGPMKEGTATSSIIQIKDMEAKVFRALLSFVYTDSFPEMYKDIME
;
A
#
# COMPACT_ATOMS: atom_id res chain seq x y z
N SER A 1 5.99 -73.75 -58.59
CA SER A 1 5.73 -73.13 -57.27
C SER A 1 7.02 -72.49 -56.78
N ALA A 2 6.93 -71.28 -56.21
CA ALA A 2 8.00 -70.47 -55.58
C ALA A 2 9.09 -69.81 -56.47
N ARG A 3 8.94 -68.48 -56.69
CA ARG A 3 9.95 -67.41 -56.44
C ARG A 3 9.58 -66.14 -57.22
N ARG A 4 8.95 -65.17 -56.53
CA ARG A 4 8.99 -63.71 -56.78
C ARG A 4 8.06 -63.01 -55.77
N LYS A 5 8.53 -62.87 -54.54
CA LYS A 5 8.01 -61.94 -53.54
C LYS A 5 9.22 -61.39 -52.79
N LEU A 6 9.82 -60.31 -53.29
CA LEU A 6 10.85 -59.51 -52.62
C LEU A 6 11.16 -58.31 -53.52
N SER A 7 10.50 -57.17 -53.27
CA SER A 7 10.99 -55.79 -53.55
C SER A 7 9.87 -54.76 -53.40
N PHE A 8 9.16 -54.77 -52.26
CA PHE A 8 8.24 -53.67 -51.88
C PHE A 8 8.24 -53.47 -50.35
N ARG A 9 9.43 -53.47 -49.75
CA ARG A 9 9.62 -53.21 -48.31
C ARG A 9 10.82 -52.31 -47.98
N GLY A 10 11.37 -51.60 -48.99
CA GLY A 10 12.59 -50.80 -48.84
C GLY A 10 12.40 -49.33 -48.46
N GLU A 11 11.33 -48.65 -48.89
CA GLU A 11 11.26 -47.17 -48.75
C GLU A 11 10.41 -46.65 -47.59
N ALA A 12 9.50 -47.45 -47.02
CA ALA A 12 8.66 -47.00 -45.91
C ALA A 12 9.38 -47.01 -44.53
N ALA A 13 10.54 -47.68 -44.42
CA ALA A 13 11.28 -47.78 -43.15
C ALA A 13 12.24 -46.60 -42.91
N SER A 14 12.65 -45.87 -43.96
CA SER A 14 13.61 -44.76 -43.86
C SER A 14 12.96 -43.46 -43.32
N ALA A 15 11.70 -43.20 -43.67
CA ALA A 15 10.98 -42.01 -43.20
C ALA A 15 10.60 -42.08 -41.70
N SER A 16 10.37 -43.28 -41.15
CA SER A 16 9.99 -43.48 -39.74
C SER A 16 11.18 -43.33 -38.77
N ALA A 17 12.40 -43.66 -39.21
CA ALA A 17 13.61 -43.51 -38.40
C ALA A 17 14.02 -42.03 -38.23
N ALA A 18 13.89 -41.21 -39.28
CA ALA A 18 14.22 -39.78 -39.25
C ALA A 18 13.27 -38.97 -38.34
N GLN A 19 12.00 -39.35 -38.25
CA GLN A 19 11.03 -38.73 -37.32
C GLN A 19 11.24 -39.17 -35.86
N ARG A 20 11.77 -40.38 -35.60
CA ARG A 20 12.10 -40.84 -34.24
C ARG A 20 13.37 -40.20 -33.67
N VAL A 21 14.37 -39.90 -34.49
CA VAL A 21 15.60 -39.22 -34.04
C VAL A 21 15.34 -37.74 -33.74
N ARG A 22 14.47 -37.05 -34.49
CA ARG A 22 14.05 -35.67 -34.18
C ARG A 22 13.23 -35.58 -32.88
N ARG A 23 12.39 -36.57 -32.57
CA ARG A 23 11.64 -36.63 -31.30
C ARG A 23 12.50 -37.01 -30.09
N ARG A 24 13.63 -37.71 -30.28
CA ARG A 24 14.58 -37.99 -29.18
C ARG A 24 15.55 -36.83 -28.92
N ARG A 25 15.91 -36.03 -29.92
CA ARG A 25 16.67 -34.78 -29.69
C ARG A 25 15.86 -33.66 -29.04
N LEU A 26 14.53 -33.67 -29.16
CA LEU A 26 13.64 -32.75 -28.44
C LEU A 26 13.29 -33.19 -27.00
N ARG A 27 13.68 -34.40 -26.57
CA ARG A 27 13.52 -34.86 -25.18
C ARG A 27 14.78 -34.76 -24.33
N ALA A 28 15.94 -34.48 -24.93
CA ALA A 28 17.20 -34.27 -24.21
C ALA A 28 17.52 -32.78 -23.94
N ALA A 29 16.66 -31.87 -24.39
CA ALA A 29 16.73 -30.43 -24.10
C ALA A 29 15.58 -29.96 -23.18
N ALA A 30 14.95 -30.89 -22.46
CA ALA A 30 14.11 -30.59 -21.31
C ALA A 30 14.99 -30.65 -20.05
N GLY A 31 16.01 -29.80 -20.02
CA GLY A 31 16.73 -29.50 -18.78
C GLY A 31 15.73 -28.91 -17.79
N ALA A 32 15.80 -29.43 -16.56
CA ALA A 32 15.02 -29.06 -15.39
C ALA A 32 14.35 -27.69 -15.50
N ILE A 33 13.02 -27.68 -15.57
CA ILE A 33 12.24 -26.50 -15.20
C ILE A 33 12.51 -26.32 -13.71
N PRO A 34 13.21 -25.26 -13.27
CA PRO A 34 13.29 -24.99 -11.85
C PRO A 34 11.86 -24.79 -11.36
N ASP A 35 11.49 -25.57 -10.35
CA ASP A 35 10.27 -25.38 -9.58
C ASP A 35 10.37 -23.99 -8.93
N PHE A 36 10.03 -22.96 -9.69
CA PHE A 36 9.69 -21.65 -9.16
C PHE A 36 8.41 -21.87 -8.36
N ARG A 37 8.57 -22.37 -7.14
CA ARG A 37 7.71 -21.95 -6.03
C ARG A 37 7.69 -20.44 -6.11
N ARG A 38 6.64 -19.92 -6.73
CA ARG A 38 6.38 -18.48 -6.79
C ARG A 38 6.58 -17.99 -5.36
N PRO A 39 7.49 -17.03 -5.09
CA PRO A 39 7.36 -16.29 -3.86
C PRO A 39 5.94 -15.73 -3.95
N ARG A 40 5.06 -16.18 -3.06
CA ARG A 40 3.78 -15.51 -2.88
C ARG A 40 4.20 -14.07 -2.61
N CYS A 41 3.94 -13.17 -3.56
CA CYS A 41 3.96 -11.75 -3.28
C CYS A 41 2.92 -11.57 -2.19
N ARG A 42 3.38 -11.60 -0.93
CA ARG A 42 2.64 -11.00 0.15
C ARG A 42 2.66 -9.54 -0.22
N PHE A 43 1.57 -9.07 -0.84
CA PHE A 43 1.17 -7.69 -0.64
C PHE A 43 1.30 -7.49 0.87
N VAL A 44 2.17 -6.57 1.31
CA VAL A 44 2.15 -6.11 2.70
C VAL A 44 0.85 -5.30 2.81
N MET A 45 -0.27 -6.02 2.88
CA MET A 45 -1.53 -5.45 3.32
C MET A 45 -1.28 -5.08 4.77
N SER A 46 -1.60 -3.84 5.13
CA SER A 46 -1.58 -3.38 6.52
C SER A 46 -2.31 -4.42 7.36
N SER A 47 -1.60 -5.06 8.29
CA SER A 47 -2.18 -6.11 9.14
C SER A 47 -3.04 -5.44 10.21
N PHE A 48 -4.21 -6.00 10.49
CA PHE A 48 -4.99 -5.55 11.65
C PHE A 48 -4.18 -5.81 12.91
N ALA A 49 -3.73 -4.77 13.62
CA ALA A 49 -2.90 -4.87 14.82
C ALA A 49 -3.76 -5.01 16.08
N GLY A 50 -4.95 -4.40 16.08
CA GLY A 50 -5.90 -4.52 17.18
C GLY A 50 -7.09 -3.57 17.09
N VAL A 51 -7.97 -3.72 18.07
CA VAL A 51 -9.09 -2.79 18.32
C VAL A 51 -9.15 -2.50 19.81
N THR A 52 -9.41 -1.24 20.16
CA THR A 52 -9.76 -0.81 21.51
C THR A 52 -11.12 -0.15 21.48
N VAL A 53 -11.98 -0.50 22.43
CA VAL A 53 -13.28 0.15 22.64
C VAL A 53 -13.20 0.97 23.92
N LEU A 54 -13.46 2.27 23.83
CA LEU A 54 -13.65 3.15 24.97
C LEU A 54 -15.16 3.23 25.24
N ASP A 55 -15.60 2.78 26.42
CA ASP A 55 -17.00 2.81 26.83
C ASP A 55 -17.19 3.71 28.06
N GLY A 56 -17.91 4.82 27.90
CA GLY A 56 -18.12 5.84 28.94
C GLY A 56 -19.15 5.46 30.02
N HIS A 57 -19.26 4.19 30.40
CA HIS A 57 -20.32 3.68 31.30
C HIS A 57 -19.89 3.36 32.74
N ASN A 58 -18.60 3.35 33.07
CA ASN A 58 -18.10 3.26 34.45
C ASN A 58 -16.79 4.03 34.56
N GLN A 59 -16.44 4.46 35.78
CA GLN A 59 -15.11 5.02 36.10
C GLN A 59 -14.03 4.36 35.25
N CYS A 60 -13.34 5.17 34.47
CA CYS A 60 -12.55 4.84 33.28
C CYS A 60 -11.48 3.76 33.53
N HIS A 61 -11.92 2.53 33.68
CA HIS A 61 -11.15 1.33 33.47
C HIS A 61 -11.60 0.80 32.11
N CYS A 62 -10.73 0.96 31.11
CA CYS A 62 -10.90 0.32 29.81
C CYS A 62 -11.08 -1.19 30.04
N GLU A 63 -12.27 -1.74 29.79
CA GLU A 63 -12.43 -3.19 29.66
C GLU A 63 -11.66 -3.61 28.40
N MET A 64 -10.44 -4.08 28.62
CA MET A 64 -9.50 -4.45 27.58
C MET A 64 -9.98 -5.70 26.86
N SER A 65 -10.59 -5.52 25.70
CA SER A 65 -10.92 -6.62 24.78
C SER A 65 -10.14 -6.45 23.49
N GLY A 66 -8.81 -6.64 23.57
CA GLY A 66 -7.90 -6.59 22.42
C GLY A 66 -7.82 -7.93 21.70
N VAL A 67 -7.99 -7.93 20.38
CA VAL A 67 -7.62 -9.07 19.52
C VAL A 67 -6.23 -8.76 18.94
N TYR A 68 -5.21 -9.48 19.41
CA TYR A 68 -3.82 -9.30 18.97
C TYR A 68 -3.55 -10.03 17.65
N ALA A 69 -2.86 -9.39 16.71
CA ALA A 69 -2.28 -10.07 15.56
C ALA A 69 -0.89 -10.65 15.86
N SER A 70 -0.44 -11.57 15.01
CA SER A 70 0.85 -12.25 15.17
C SER A 70 2.04 -11.30 15.01
N ALA A 71 3.02 -11.42 15.90
CA ALA A 71 4.33 -10.78 15.79
C ALA A 71 4.97 -10.99 14.41
N GLY A 72 5.75 -9.99 13.95
CA GLY A 72 6.52 -10.06 12.70
C GLY A 72 5.94 -9.34 11.47
N VAL A 73 5.05 -8.35 11.64
CA VAL A 73 4.66 -7.45 10.54
C VAL A 73 5.08 -6.01 10.86
N ASP A 74 5.89 -5.43 9.97
CA ASP A 74 6.43 -4.06 10.11
C ASP A 74 5.40 -2.96 9.83
N ALA A 75 4.19 -3.33 9.42
CA ALA A 75 3.10 -2.42 9.12
C ALA A 75 1.74 -2.99 9.55
N GLY A 76 0.94 -2.15 10.19
CA GLY A 76 -0.39 -2.53 10.64
C GLY A 76 -1.30 -1.35 10.92
N TYR A 77 -2.50 -1.64 11.41
CA TYR A 77 -3.45 -0.61 11.82
C TYR A 77 -4.21 -1.00 13.08
N HIS A 78 -4.45 -0.02 13.94
CA HIS A 78 -5.22 -0.15 15.17
C HIS A 78 -6.49 0.69 15.09
N LEU A 79 -7.61 0.14 15.57
CA LEU A 79 -8.90 0.82 15.60
C LEU A 79 -9.24 1.25 17.03
N LEU A 80 -9.45 2.54 17.25
CA LEU A 80 -9.95 3.09 18.51
C LEU A 80 -11.43 3.48 18.34
N ILE A 81 -12.32 2.67 18.89
CA ILE A 81 -13.77 2.89 18.87
C ILE A 81 -14.13 3.68 20.12
N VAL A 82 -14.55 4.94 19.94
CA VAL A 82 -15.00 5.80 21.02
C VAL A 82 -16.52 5.70 21.12
N LYS A 83 -17.03 5.20 22.25
CA LYS A 83 -18.46 5.20 22.58
C LYS A 83 -18.74 6.18 23.70
N GLY A 84 -19.85 6.91 23.60
CA GLY A 84 -20.22 7.90 24.62
C GLY A 84 -19.37 9.17 24.51
N TYR A 85 -19.06 9.63 23.29
CA TYR A 85 -18.23 10.82 23.04
C TYR A 85 -18.68 12.06 23.82
N SER A 86 -19.99 12.25 23.99
CA SER A 86 -20.52 13.37 24.76
C SER A 86 -20.06 13.32 26.23
N ARG A 87 -19.95 12.12 26.81
CA ARG A 87 -19.45 11.91 28.17
C ARG A 87 -17.93 12.08 28.25
N THR A 88 -17.17 11.57 27.28
CA THR A 88 -15.71 11.72 27.31
C THR A 88 -15.30 13.19 27.36
N LYS A 89 -16.02 14.07 26.65
CA LYS A 89 -15.83 15.53 26.74
C LYS A 89 -16.17 16.13 28.10
N GLU A 90 -17.14 15.57 28.82
CA GLU A 90 -17.58 16.10 30.11
C GLU A 90 -16.61 15.70 31.23
N PHE A 91 -16.12 14.46 31.20
CA PHE A 91 -15.24 13.91 32.23
C PHE A 91 -13.77 14.33 32.08
N PHE A 92 -13.28 14.52 30.86
CA PHE A 92 -11.87 14.79 30.60
C PHE A 92 -11.67 16.23 30.11
N PRO A 93 -11.25 17.18 30.97
CA PRO A 93 -10.96 18.55 30.55
C PRO A 93 -9.76 18.62 29.58
N THR A 94 -9.51 19.79 29.00
CA THR A 94 -8.33 20.04 28.15
C THR A 94 -7.05 19.66 28.90
N GLY A 95 -6.19 18.86 28.26
CA GLY A 95 -4.97 18.31 28.83
C GLY A 95 -5.09 16.92 29.42
N GLU A 96 -6.31 16.41 29.63
CA GLU A 96 -6.56 15.04 30.10
C GLU A 96 -6.88 14.11 28.92
N ASN A 97 -6.42 12.86 29.00
CA ASN A 97 -6.57 11.85 27.95
C ASN A 97 -7.21 10.55 28.42
N ILE A 98 -7.63 9.77 27.43
CA ILE A 98 -8.00 8.37 27.55
C ILE A 98 -7.02 7.56 26.69
N THR A 99 -6.37 6.56 27.29
CA THR A 99 -5.41 5.70 26.58
C THR A 99 -6.11 4.47 25.99
N SER A 100 -5.61 4.02 24.83
CA SER A 100 -6.03 2.75 24.27
C SER A 100 -5.38 1.57 24.99
N GLY A 101 -5.87 0.36 24.72
CA GLY A 101 -5.10 -0.84 25.01
C GLY A 101 -3.82 -0.86 24.16
N HIS A 102 -2.80 -1.57 24.65
CA HIS A 102 -1.53 -1.70 23.94
C HIS A 102 -1.69 -2.63 22.73
N PHE A 103 -0.94 -2.34 21.66
CA PHE A 103 -0.89 -3.15 20.46
C PHE A 103 0.55 -3.22 19.93
N VAL A 104 0.89 -4.35 19.29
CA VAL A 104 2.26 -4.64 18.85
C VAL A 104 2.37 -4.47 17.34
N VAL A 105 3.34 -3.66 16.88
CA VAL A 105 3.73 -3.52 15.47
C VAL A 105 5.23 -3.34 15.38
N GLY A 106 5.87 -4.07 14.45
CA GLY A 106 7.33 -4.03 14.28
C GLY A 106 8.10 -4.41 15.54
N ASP A 107 7.57 -5.36 16.32
CA ASP A 107 8.15 -5.84 17.58
C ASP A 107 8.26 -4.77 18.70
N HIS A 108 7.47 -3.69 18.58
CA HIS A 108 7.34 -2.65 19.58
C HIS A 108 5.92 -2.54 20.11
N ASP A 109 5.78 -2.19 21.39
CA ASP A 109 4.50 -1.94 22.06
C ASP A 109 4.08 -0.47 21.90
N TRP A 110 2.87 -0.28 21.39
CA TRP A 110 2.30 1.03 21.10
C TRP A 110 0.99 1.24 21.85
N LEU A 111 0.70 2.49 22.19
CA LEU A 111 -0.64 2.91 22.64
C LEU A 111 -1.07 4.20 21.96
N LEU A 112 -2.38 4.42 21.88
CA LEU A 112 -2.97 5.67 21.45
C LEU A 112 -3.44 6.48 22.65
N GLU A 113 -3.18 7.78 22.61
CA GLU A 113 -3.73 8.74 23.56
C GLU A 113 -4.76 9.61 22.87
N TYR A 114 -5.99 9.55 23.36
CA TYR A 114 -7.12 10.31 22.84
C TYR A 114 -7.48 11.42 23.83
N TYR A 115 -7.40 12.67 23.38
CA TYR A 115 -7.74 13.86 24.14
C TYR A 115 -9.05 14.44 23.60
N PRO A 116 -10.20 14.24 24.29
CA PRO A 116 -11.50 14.70 23.80
C PRO A 116 -11.56 16.23 23.61
N ASN A 117 -10.89 16.99 24.49
CA ASN A 117 -10.88 18.45 24.52
C ASN A 117 -9.50 19.06 24.28
N GLY A 118 -8.66 18.38 23.49
CA GLY A 118 -7.32 18.84 23.13
C GLY A 118 -6.25 18.56 24.20
N LEU A 119 -4.99 18.43 23.76
CA LEU A 119 -3.83 18.27 24.65
C LEU A 119 -3.53 19.56 25.45
N ASP A 120 -3.77 20.72 24.86
CA ASP A 120 -3.45 22.00 25.47
C ASP A 120 -4.45 23.09 25.04
N PRO A 121 -4.46 24.26 25.70
CA PRO A 121 -5.42 25.32 25.39
C PRO A 121 -5.45 25.78 23.93
N SER A 122 -4.35 25.64 23.18
CA SER A 122 -4.27 26.03 21.77
C SER A 122 -5.07 25.11 20.84
N CYS A 123 -5.40 23.90 21.31
CA CYS A 123 -6.19 22.90 20.60
C CYS A 123 -7.50 22.51 21.31
N ALA A 124 -7.99 23.30 22.27
CA ALA A 124 -9.18 23.01 23.07
C ALA A 124 -10.50 22.80 22.26
N ASP A 125 -10.58 23.35 21.06
CA ASP A 125 -11.72 23.18 20.14
C ASP A 125 -11.63 21.91 19.28
N TYR A 126 -10.55 21.14 19.43
CA TYR A 126 -10.23 19.97 18.64
C TYR A 126 -10.12 18.72 19.51
N ILE A 127 -10.37 17.58 18.90
CA ILE A 127 -9.88 16.30 19.38
C ILE A 127 -8.41 16.21 19.00
N SER A 128 -7.57 15.80 19.93
CA SER A 128 -6.18 15.45 19.65
C SER A 128 -5.96 13.95 19.80
N VAL A 129 -5.07 13.40 18.99
CA VAL A 129 -4.68 11.99 19.05
C VAL A 129 -3.17 11.88 18.92
N TYR A 130 -2.57 11.08 19.79
CA TYR A 130 -1.13 10.81 19.82
C TYR A 130 -0.88 9.31 19.83
N LEU A 131 0.24 8.92 19.23
CA LEU A 131 0.82 7.58 19.27
C LEU A 131 2.01 7.65 20.23
N THR A 132 2.06 6.73 21.18
CA THR A 132 3.12 6.63 22.18
C THR A 132 3.81 5.28 22.07
N LEU A 133 5.13 5.28 21.98
CA LEU A 133 5.98 4.10 22.06
C LEU A 133 6.25 3.76 23.53
N LEU A 134 6.03 2.51 23.91
CA LEU A 134 6.37 1.99 25.22
C LEU A 134 7.75 1.33 25.18
N TYR A 135 8.63 1.78 26.08
CA TYR A 135 9.95 1.18 26.29
C TYR A 135 9.87 0.14 27.39
N ASP A 136 10.48 -1.02 27.15
CA ASP A 136 10.84 -1.92 28.24
C ASP A 136 12.13 -1.39 28.90
N SER A 137 12.22 -1.46 30.22
CA SER A 137 13.32 -0.84 30.99
C SER A 137 14.70 -1.45 30.73
N ASP A 138 14.73 -2.56 29.98
CA ASP A 138 15.87 -3.46 29.85
C ASP A 138 16.51 -3.46 28.45
N VAL A 139 16.06 -2.59 27.52
CA VAL A 139 16.55 -2.52 26.14
C VAL A 139 17.40 -1.26 25.93
N ASP A 140 18.52 -1.40 25.20
CA ASP A 140 19.37 -0.28 24.77
C ASP A 140 18.53 0.80 24.07
N GLU A 141 18.85 2.08 24.30
CA GLU A 141 18.14 3.24 23.76
C GLU A 141 18.29 3.35 22.23
N GLU A 142 17.55 2.51 21.50
CA GLU A 142 17.46 2.58 20.05
C GLU A 142 16.33 3.53 19.62
N GLU A 143 16.67 4.45 18.73
CA GLU A 143 15.68 5.29 18.06
C GLU A 143 14.89 4.45 17.06
N VAL A 144 13.56 4.50 17.17
CA VAL A 144 12.65 3.76 16.29
C VAL A 144 12.06 4.73 15.27
N GLU A 145 12.41 4.55 13.99
CA GLU A 145 11.83 5.33 12.91
C GLU A 145 10.45 4.77 12.52
N VAL A 146 9.43 5.62 12.56
CA VAL A 146 8.04 5.21 12.30
C VAL A 146 7.33 6.20 11.40
N LYS A 147 6.53 5.66 10.48
CA LYS A 147 5.51 6.41 9.74
C LYS A 147 4.15 6.03 10.28
N PHE A 148 3.32 7.03 10.58
CA PHE A 148 1.96 6.78 11.03
C PHE A 148 0.98 7.82 10.48
N SER A 149 -0.31 7.47 10.46
CA SER A 149 -1.38 8.38 10.11
C SER A 149 -2.65 8.08 10.91
N PHE A 150 -3.40 9.13 11.21
CA PHE A 150 -4.72 9.02 11.83
C PHE A 150 -5.80 9.39 10.82
N SER A 151 -6.89 8.63 10.83
CA SER A 151 -8.08 8.91 10.02
C SER A 151 -9.35 8.52 10.75
N LEU A 152 -10.48 9.13 10.39
CA LEU A 152 -11.79 8.61 10.78
C LEU A 152 -12.11 7.39 9.89
N ILE A 153 -12.83 6.41 10.44
CA ILE A 153 -13.10 5.14 9.73
C ILE A 153 -13.84 5.32 8.39
N ASN A 154 -14.58 6.41 8.21
CA ASN A 154 -15.29 6.70 6.96
C ASN A 154 -14.41 7.40 5.90
N GLN A 155 -13.20 7.84 6.25
CA GLN A 155 -12.24 8.45 5.31
C GLN A 155 -11.43 7.36 4.58
N VAL A 156 -12.12 6.49 3.85
CA VAL A 156 -11.56 5.26 3.26
C VAL A 156 -10.36 5.53 2.34
N GLU A 157 -10.36 6.67 1.63
CA GLU A 157 -9.25 7.09 0.76
C GLU A 157 -7.92 7.23 1.51
N LYS A 158 -7.95 7.65 2.78
CA LYS A 158 -6.76 7.80 3.63
C LYS A 158 -6.26 6.49 4.22
N GLN A 159 -6.99 5.40 4.03
CA GLN A 159 -6.69 4.07 4.60
C GLN A 159 -5.88 3.20 3.63
N MET A 160 -5.53 3.73 2.46
CA MET A 160 -4.71 3.02 1.49
C MET A 160 -3.25 2.96 1.97
N PRO A 161 -2.55 1.82 1.85
CA PRO A 161 -1.14 1.69 2.23
C PRO A 161 -0.20 2.72 1.59
N THR A 162 -0.56 3.24 0.40
CA THR A 162 0.15 4.32 -0.30
C THR A 162 0.14 5.63 0.48
N TYR A 163 -0.96 5.95 1.18
CA TYR A 163 -1.08 7.19 1.96
C TYR A 163 -0.05 7.21 3.10
N ILE A 164 0.06 6.11 3.86
CA ILE A 164 1.00 5.98 4.98
C ILE A 164 2.46 6.01 4.50
N ARG A 165 2.77 5.48 3.32
CA ARG A 165 4.14 5.54 2.78
C ARG A 165 4.58 6.96 2.46
N GLY A 166 3.64 7.81 2.04
CA GLY A 166 3.87 9.23 1.76
C GLY A 166 3.90 10.13 2.99
N THR A 167 3.62 9.62 4.20
CA THR A 167 3.66 10.44 5.42
C THR A 167 5.09 10.69 5.88
N LYS A 168 5.25 11.74 6.69
CA LYS A 168 6.49 12.05 7.38
C LYS A 168 6.95 10.87 8.25
N THR A 169 8.26 10.65 8.30
CA THR A 169 8.91 9.75 9.26
C THR A 169 9.16 10.47 10.58
N TYR A 170 8.85 9.82 11.68
CA TYR A 170 9.04 10.30 13.04
C TYR A 170 10.04 9.39 13.76
N SER A 171 11.00 9.97 14.48
CA SER A 171 11.92 9.22 15.33
C SER A 171 11.36 9.19 16.75
N PHE A 172 11.06 7.99 17.25
CA PHE A 172 10.65 7.75 18.63
C PHE A 172 11.87 7.37 19.45
N SER A 173 12.06 8.04 20.59
CA SER A 173 13.14 7.76 21.54
C SER A 173 12.61 7.82 22.98
N SER A 174 13.40 7.34 23.95
CA SER A 174 13.05 7.46 25.38
C SER A 174 12.79 8.92 25.78
N SER A 175 13.51 9.85 25.14
CA SER A 175 13.34 11.30 25.33
C SER A 175 12.13 11.91 24.61
N VAL A 176 11.66 11.28 23.52
CA VAL A 176 10.51 11.72 22.73
C VAL A 176 9.65 10.49 22.37
N PRO A 177 8.92 9.93 23.35
CA PRO A 177 8.17 8.69 23.15
C PRO A 177 6.82 8.91 22.46
N MET A 178 6.43 10.17 22.22
CA MET A 178 5.07 10.53 21.81
C MET A 178 5.06 11.48 20.62
N TRP A 179 4.29 11.13 19.58
CA TRP A 179 4.05 11.96 18.41
C TRP A 179 2.58 11.92 18.01
N GLY A 180 2.03 13.02 17.49
CA GLY A 180 0.61 13.05 17.14
C GLY A 180 0.12 14.33 16.48
N ILE A 181 -1.19 14.47 16.42
CA ILE A 181 -1.89 15.59 15.77
C ILE A 181 -2.77 16.30 16.79
N GLY A 182 -2.30 17.45 17.28
CA GLY A 182 -3.02 18.28 18.25
C GLY A 182 -4.37 18.80 17.71
N LYS A 183 -4.45 19.14 16.43
CA LYS A 183 -5.68 19.62 15.78
C LYS A 183 -6.22 18.59 14.79
N PHE A 184 -6.47 17.36 15.26
CA PHE A 184 -6.86 16.24 14.39
C PHE A 184 -8.24 16.45 13.78
N VAL A 185 -9.28 16.60 14.62
CA VAL A 185 -10.65 16.85 14.16
C VAL A 185 -11.27 17.94 15.01
N ARG A 186 -11.83 18.97 14.37
CA ARG A 186 -12.56 20.03 15.08
C ARG A 186 -13.85 19.46 15.65
N ARG A 187 -14.10 19.64 16.95
CA ARG A 187 -15.25 19.01 17.64
C ARG A 187 -16.58 19.36 16.99
N ARG A 188 -16.81 20.64 16.71
CA ARG A 188 -18.02 21.11 16.03
C ARG A 188 -18.23 20.47 14.66
N THR A 189 -17.15 20.21 13.93
CA THR A 189 -17.21 19.56 12.62
C THR A 189 -17.60 18.09 12.76
N LEU A 190 -17.02 17.37 13.73
CA LEU A 190 -17.41 15.97 14.00
C LEU A 190 -18.87 15.86 14.46
N GLU A 191 -19.30 16.75 15.35
CA GLU A 191 -20.66 16.76 15.91
C GLU A 191 -21.74 17.05 14.86
N GLN A 192 -21.36 17.66 13.75
CA GLN A 192 -22.23 17.95 12.61
C GLN A 192 -22.06 16.92 11.47
N SER A 193 -21.06 16.05 11.55
CA SER A 193 -20.76 15.10 10.49
C SER A 193 -21.54 13.79 10.66
N PRO A 194 -21.76 13.04 9.57
CA PRO A 194 -22.33 11.70 9.64
C PRO A 194 -21.39 10.66 10.27
N ASP A 195 -20.15 11.05 10.61
CA ASP A 195 -19.15 10.14 11.21
C ASP A 195 -19.42 9.86 12.70
N LEU A 196 -20.18 10.74 13.37
CA LEU A 196 -20.64 10.55 14.73
C LEU A 196 -22.02 9.87 14.72
N ILE A 197 -22.05 8.55 14.87
CA ILE A 197 -23.26 7.74 14.83
C ILE A 197 -23.60 7.31 16.25
N CYS A 198 -24.79 7.71 16.75
CA CYS A 198 -25.24 7.33 18.10
C CYS A 198 -24.22 7.64 19.20
N ASP A 199 -23.61 8.83 19.17
CA ASP A 199 -22.57 9.27 20.11
C ASP A 199 -21.29 8.40 20.08
N CYS A 200 -21.05 7.73 18.94
CA CYS A 200 -19.89 6.88 18.71
C CYS A 200 -19.16 7.25 17.41
N PHE A 201 -17.83 7.13 17.41
CA PHE A 201 -17.00 7.26 16.22
C PHE A 201 -15.75 6.39 16.36
N THR A 202 -15.08 6.12 15.24
CA THR A 202 -13.87 5.28 15.24
C THR A 202 -12.70 6.01 14.60
N ILE A 203 -11.59 6.08 15.34
CA ILE A 203 -10.30 6.55 14.86
C ILE A 203 -9.49 5.33 14.41
N ARG A 204 -8.95 5.39 13.21
CA ARG A 204 -8.01 4.41 12.69
C ARG A 204 -6.60 5.00 12.73
N CYS A 205 -5.68 4.28 13.36
CA CYS A 205 -4.25 4.56 13.34
C CYS A 205 -3.58 3.54 12.44
N ASP A 206 -3.06 3.98 11.30
CA ASP A 206 -2.19 3.15 10.48
C ASP A 206 -0.72 3.47 10.82
N ILE A 207 0.08 2.43 11.00
CA ILE A 207 1.45 2.50 11.50
C ILE A 207 2.39 1.61 10.68
N MET A 208 3.61 2.08 10.44
CA MET A 208 4.68 1.38 9.76
C MET A 208 6.00 1.67 10.46
N VAL A 209 6.64 0.63 11.00
CA VAL A 209 7.97 0.71 11.60
C VAL A 209 9.01 0.54 10.49
N CYS A 210 9.88 1.53 10.34
CA CYS A 210 10.96 1.53 9.36
C CYS A 210 12.15 0.78 9.95
N LYS A 211 12.55 -0.32 9.32
CA LYS A 211 13.80 -1.02 9.70
C LYS A 211 15.02 -0.23 9.22
N ASP A 212 16.05 -0.16 10.07
CA ASP A 212 17.34 0.43 9.66
C ASP A 212 17.92 -0.38 8.48
N PRO A 213 18.19 0.25 7.33
CA PRO A 213 18.87 -0.40 6.20
C PRO A 213 20.28 -0.94 6.53
N ARG A 214 20.83 -0.64 7.72
CA ARG A 214 22.13 -1.12 8.20
C ARG A 214 22.09 -2.43 8.97
N SER A 215 20.90 -2.95 9.30
CA SER A 215 20.77 -4.28 9.90
C SER A 215 21.25 -5.33 8.89
N LYS A 216 22.41 -5.92 9.15
CA LYS A 216 23.07 -6.94 8.32
C LYS A 216 22.49 -8.34 8.55
N ASP A 217 21.18 -8.45 8.75
CA ASP A 217 20.53 -9.74 8.94
C ASP A 217 19.77 -10.18 7.69
N ASP A 218 20.50 -11.02 6.95
CA ASP A 218 20.04 -12.11 6.11
C ASP A 218 19.36 -11.79 4.77
N ALA A 219 19.55 -12.71 3.83
CA ALA A 219 19.28 -12.62 2.40
C ALA A 219 17.78 -12.64 2.05
N GLY A 220 17.05 -11.63 2.49
CA GLY A 220 15.67 -11.34 2.12
C GLY A 220 15.54 -9.86 1.78
N GLY A 221 16.19 -9.43 0.70
CA GLY A 221 16.17 -8.04 0.26
C GLY A 221 14.77 -7.47 0.33
N THR A 222 14.59 -6.40 1.12
CA THR A 222 13.41 -5.55 1.12
C THR A 222 13.08 -5.31 -0.34
N LEU A 223 12.02 -5.94 -0.87
CA LEU A 223 11.67 -5.78 -2.27
C LEU A 223 11.53 -4.28 -2.48
N PRO A 224 12.35 -3.65 -3.34
CA PRO A 224 12.31 -2.22 -3.46
C PRO A 224 10.90 -1.80 -3.88
N ASP A 225 10.47 -0.66 -3.35
CA ASP A 225 9.10 -0.20 -3.45
C ASP A 225 8.60 -0.33 -4.89
N ILE A 226 7.57 -1.15 -5.09
CA ILE A 226 7.02 -1.40 -6.42
C ILE A 226 6.58 -0.08 -7.08
N HIS A 227 6.13 0.89 -6.30
CA HIS A 227 5.79 2.23 -6.79
C HIS A 227 7.02 2.97 -7.30
N GLN A 228 8.15 2.92 -6.58
CA GLN A 228 9.43 3.47 -7.05
C GLN A 228 9.93 2.74 -8.29
N HIS A 229 9.79 1.43 -8.36
CA HIS A 229 10.15 0.67 -9.56
C HIS A 229 9.31 1.07 -10.78
N PHE A 230 8.00 1.25 -10.62
CA PHE A 230 7.14 1.71 -11.71
C PHE A 230 7.38 3.20 -12.03
N SER A 231 7.70 4.04 -11.04
CA SER A 231 8.13 5.43 -11.29
C SER A 231 9.39 5.45 -12.14
N ASN A 232 10.44 4.73 -11.72
CA ASN A 232 11.67 4.61 -12.46
C ASN A 232 11.43 4.01 -13.85
N LEU A 233 10.55 3.02 -13.97
CA LEU A 233 10.17 2.44 -15.26
C LEU A 233 9.57 3.50 -16.21
N LEU A 234 8.72 4.40 -15.70
CA LEU A 234 8.15 5.50 -16.45
C LEU A 234 9.21 6.55 -16.82
N ASP A 235 10.06 6.93 -15.87
CA ASP A 235 11.08 7.98 -16.02
C ASP A 235 12.23 7.54 -16.96
N ASP A 236 12.73 6.32 -16.78
CA ASP A 236 13.78 5.70 -17.60
C ASP A 236 13.25 5.28 -18.98
N LYS A 237 11.93 5.17 -19.13
CA LYS A 237 11.23 4.76 -20.37
C LYS A 237 11.66 3.38 -20.87
N LEU A 238 12.16 2.52 -19.98
CA LEU A 238 12.71 1.21 -20.31
C LEU A 238 11.62 0.24 -20.76
N GLY A 239 11.62 -0.11 -22.04
CA GLY A 239 10.62 -1.04 -22.60
C GLY A 239 9.28 -0.37 -22.94
N ALA A 240 9.24 0.96 -23.00
CA ALA A 240 8.07 1.69 -23.45
C ALA A 240 7.68 1.28 -24.88
N ASP A 241 6.43 0.88 -25.06
CA ASP A 241 5.87 0.32 -26.30
C ASP A 241 4.69 1.16 -26.85
N VAL A 242 4.47 2.35 -26.26
CA VAL A 242 3.53 3.36 -26.75
C VAL A 242 4.05 4.76 -26.42
N ALA A 243 3.71 5.74 -27.25
CA ALA A 243 3.94 7.15 -26.98
C ALA A 243 2.65 7.95 -27.15
N PHE A 244 2.49 9.02 -26.38
CA PHE A 244 1.36 9.95 -26.49
C PHE A 244 1.88 11.34 -26.81
N GLU A 245 1.20 12.07 -27.68
CA GLU A 245 1.47 13.48 -27.92
C GLU A 245 0.33 14.32 -27.32
N VAL A 246 0.66 15.18 -26.36
CA VAL A 246 -0.29 15.95 -25.57
C VAL A 246 0.23 17.36 -25.40
N GLY A 247 -0.51 18.36 -25.89
CA GLY A 247 -0.09 19.76 -25.80
C GLY A 247 1.28 20.08 -26.41
N GLY A 248 1.72 19.31 -27.43
CA GLY A 248 3.03 19.45 -28.06
C GLY A 248 4.18 18.73 -27.34
N GLU A 249 3.91 18.03 -26.24
CA GLU A 249 4.88 17.18 -25.53
C GLU A 249 4.64 15.70 -25.83
N THR A 250 5.73 14.93 -25.96
CA THR A 250 5.67 13.48 -26.19
C THR A 250 5.97 12.70 -24.90
N PHE A 251 5.09 11.76 -24.54
CA PHE A 251 5.18 10.91 -23.35
C PHE A 251 5.29 9.44 -23.73
N ALA A 252 6.42 8.80 -23.41
CA ALA A 252 6.59 7.36 -23.59
C ALA A 252 5.98 6.60 -22.40
N ALA A 253 5.30 5.48 -22.67
CA ALA A 253 4.63 4.69 -21.66
C ALA A 253 4.51 3.20 -22.07
N HIS A 254 3.86 2.41 -21.23
CA HIS A 254 3.79 0.96 -21.32
C HIS A 254 2.33 0.50 -21.41
N ARG A 255 1.96 -0.11 -22.54
CA ARG A 255 0.58 -0.52 -22.84
C ARG A 255 0.02 -1.45 -21.77
N CYS A 256 0.84 -2.39 -21.29
CA CYS A 256 0.43 -3.36 -20.28
C CYS A 256 0.07 -2.68 -18.95
N VAL A 257 0.84 -1.68 -18.51
CA VAL A 257 0.58 -0.92 -17.28
C VAL A 257 -0.69 -0.08 -17.45
N LEU A 258 -0.80 0.67 -18.55
CA LEU A 258 -1.96 1.50 -18.84
C LEU A 258 -3.26 0.67 -18.93
N ALA A 259 -3.23 -0.46 -19.63
CA ALA A 259 -4.39 -1.33 -19.80
C ALA A 259 -4.76 -2.12 -18.54
N ALA A 260 -3.78 -2.43 -17.68
CA ALA A 260 -4.07 -3.03 -16.39
C ALA A 260 -4.82 -2.06 -15.47
N ARG A 261 -4.55 -0.76 -15.60
CA ARG A 261 -4.97 0.28 -14.65
C ARG A 261 -6.07 1.21 -15.15
N SER A 262 -6.47 1.10 -16.41
CA SER A 262 -7.57 1.86 -16.98
C SER A 262 -8.29 1.03 -18.03
N THR A 263 -9.59 0.83 -17.83
CA THR A 263 -10.46 0.15 -18.78
C THR A 263 -10.56 0.93 -20.11
N VAL A 264 -10.44 2.26 -20.05
CA VAL A 264 -10.39 3.14 -21.23
C VAL A 264 -9.13 2.88 -22.03
N PHE A 265 -7.95 2.91 -21.41
CA PHE A 265 -6.69 2.58 -22.09
C PHE A 265 -6.66 1.13 -22.55
N ARG A 266 -7.24 0.20 -21.79
CA ARG A 266 -7.38 -1.20 -22.22
C ARG A 266 -8.19 -1.32 -23.50
N ALA A 267 -9.34 -0.65 -23.58
CA ALA A 267 -10.17 -0.65 -24.79
C ALA A 267 -9.45 0.04 -25.96
N GLN A 268 -8.77 1.16 -25.73
CA GLN A 268 -8.07 1.90 -26.77
C GLN A 268 -6.82 1.16 -27.30
N LEU A 269 -6.07 0.49 -26.43
CA LEU A 269 -4.81 -0.16 -26.78
C LEU A 269 -4.99 -1.63 -27.19
N PHE A 270 -6.00 -2.33 -26.68
CA PHE A 270 -6.21 -3.76 -26.92
C PHE A 270 -7.61 -4.12 -27.41
N GLY A 271 -8.51 -3.14 -27.56
CA GLY A 271 -9.85 -3.37 -28.09
C GLY A 271 -9.90 -3.42 -29.62
N PRO A 272 -11.08 -3.71 -30.19
CA PRO A 272 -11.28 -3.83 -31.64
C PRO A 272 -11.06 -2.51 -32.41
N MET A 273 -11.00 -1.36 -31.73
CA MET A 273 -10.59 -0.06 -32.28
C MET A 273 -9.05 0.11 -32.36
N LYS A 274 -8.32 -0.98 -32.58
CA LYS A 274 -6.87 -0.90 -32.82
C LYS A 274 -6.64 -0.13 -34.12
N GLU A 275 -6.34 1.16 -34.03
CA GLU A 275 -5.81 1.91 -35.17
C GLU A 275 -4.66 1.12 -35.77
N GLY A 276 -4.78 0.85 -37.07
CA GLY A 276 -4.05 -0.19 -37.78
C GLY A 276 -2.54 -0.06 -37.68
N THR A 277 -1.91 -1.19 -37.34
CA THR A 277 -0.60 -1.67 -37.81
C THR A 277 0.51 -0.63 -38.08
N ALA A 278 1.27 -0.27 -37.05
CA ALA A 278 2.74 -0.17 -37.10
C ALA A 278 3.29 0.08 -35.69
N THR A 279 4.46 -0.48 -35.41
CA THR A 279 5.17 -0.61 -34.12
C THR A 279 5.66 0.70 -33.48
N SER A 280 5.01 1.84 -33.71
CA SER A 280 5.33 3.11 -33.04
C SER A 280 4.22 4.17 -33.23
N SER A 281 2.95 3.82 -33.02
CA SER A 281 1.88 4.82 -33.11
C SER A 281 1.94 5.78 -31.92
N ILE A 282 2.30 7.02 -32.19
CA ILE A 282 2.10 8.15 -31.28
C ILE A 282 0.60 8.42 -31.21
N ILE A 283 0.01 8.31 -30.01
CA ILE A 283 -1.41 8.55 -29.77
C ILE A 283 -1.60 10.02 -29.41
N GLN A 284 -2.37 10.74 -30.22
CA GLN A 284 -2.64 12.16 -30.04
C GLN A 284 -3.78 12.39 -29.05
N ILE A 285 -3.55 13.21 -28.02
CA ILE A 285 -4.59 13.66 -27.07
C ILE A 285 -4.71 15.18 -27.16
N LYS A 286 -5.82 15.64 -27.72
CA LYS A 286 -6.06 17.07 -28.00
C LYS A 286 -6.73 17.83 -26.86
N ASP A 287 -7.47 17.13 -26.00
CA ASP A 287 -8.33 17.74 -24.97
C ASP A 287 -7.69 17.73 -23.57
N MET A 288 -6.35 17.83 -23.50
CA MET A 288 -5.64 17.81 -22.22
C MET A 288 -4.32 18.58 -22.29
N GLU A 289 -4.00 19.31 -21.22
CA GLU A 289 -2.70 19.95 -21.04
C GLU A 289 -1.62 18.93 -20.67
N ALA A 290 -0.39 19.14 -21.16
CA ALA A 290 0.74 18.24 -20.90
C ALA A 290 1.02 18.02 -19.40
N LYS A 291 0.89 19.06 -18.56
CA LYS A 291 1.05 18.98 -17.10
C LYS A 291 0.01 18.07 -16.42
N VAL A 292 -1.22 18.03 -16.95
CA VAL A 292 -2.31 17.19 -16.43
C VAL A 292 -2.06 15.75 -16.84
N PHE A 293 -1.65 15.54 -18.09
CA PHE A 293 -1.32 14.21 -18.57
C PHE A 293 -0.11 13.60 -17.87
N ARG A 294 0.90 14.40 -17.55
CA ARG A 294 2.04 13.97 -16.72
C ARG A 294 1.59 13.48 -15.36
N ALA A 295 0.73 14.24 -14.67
CA ALA A 295 0.18 13.84 -13.39
C ALA A 295 -0.70 12.58 -13.48
N LEU A 296 -1.49 12.46 -14.55
CA LEU A 296 -2.24 11.24 -14.84
C LEU A 296 -1.32 10.03 -15.00
N LEU A 297 -0.23 10.15 -15.77
CA LEU A 297 0.74 9.08 -15.93
C LEU A 297 1.42 8.73 -14.60
N SER A 298 1.86 9.72 -13.82
CA SER A 298 2.41 9.48 -12.48
C SER A 298 1.41 8.70 -11.62
N PHE A 299 0.14 9.13 -11.57
CA PHE A 299 -0.91 8.43 -10.82
C PHE A 299 -1.14 7.01 -11.34
N VAL A 300 -1.17 6.80 -12.67
CA VAL A 300 -1.31 5.47 -13.25
C VAL A 300 -0.11 4.58 -12.91
N TYR A 301 1.10 5.10 -12.74
CA TYR A 301 2.26 4.26 -12.44
C TYR A 301 2.47 4.06 -10.93
N THR A 302 2.08 5.02 -10.10
CA THR A 302 2.48 5.06 -8.68
C THR A 302 1.31 5.19 -7.70
N ASP A 303 0.06 5.32 -8.16
CA ASP A 303 -1.12 5.60 -7.30
C ASP A 303 -0.98 6.90 -6.47
N SER A 304 -0.07 7.79 -6.86
CA SER A 304 0.25 9.03 -6.13
C SER A 304 0.03 10.25 -7.02
N PHE A 305 -0.61 11.28 -6.47
CA PHE A 305 -0.74 12.57 -7.13
C PHE A 305 0.49 13.44 -6.81
N PRO A 306 1.15 14.03 -7.82
CA PRO A 306 2.24 14.97 -7.56
C PRO A 306 1.72 16.19 -6.78
N GLU A 307 2.51 16.67 -5.82
CA GLU A 307 2.21 17.79 -4.89
C GLU A 307 1.60 19.02 -5.56
N MET A 308 1.86 19.25 -6.86
CA MET A 308 1.45 20.43 -7.63
C MET A 308 -0.08 20.62 -7.80
N TYR A 309 -0.92 19.70 -7.31
CA TYR A 309 -2.39 19.82 -7.38
C TYR A 309 -3.06 20.00 -6.01
N LYS A 310 -2.31 20.05 -4.90
CA LYS A 310 -2.89 20.35 -3.59
C LYS A 310 -3.49 21.77 -3.53
N ASP A 311 -2.94 22.70 -4.30
CA ASP A 311 -3.38 24.11 -4.33
C ASP A 311 -4.59 24.39 -5.25
N ILE A 312 -5.12 23.38 -5.95
CA ILE A 312 -6.25 23.54 -6.89
C ILE A 312 -7.55 22.92 -6.34
N MET A 313 -7.47 22.19 -5.22
CA MET A 313 -8.62 21.56 -4.55
C MET A 313 -8.93 22.14 -3.16
N GLU A 314 -8.33 23.28 -2.79
CA GLU A 314 -8.82 24.18 -1.73
C GLU A 314 -9.59 25.35 -2.34
#